data_AF-A0A9D7ZD92-F1
#
_entry.id   AF-A0A9D7ZD92-F1
#
_cell.length_a   1.000
_cell.length_b   1.000
_cell.length_c   1.000
_cell.angle_alpha   90.00
_cell.angle_beta   90.00
_cell.angle_gamma   90.00
#
_symmetry.space_group_name_H-M   'P 1'
#
loop_
_entity.id
_entity.type
_entity.pdbx_description
1 polymer ?
#
loop_
_entity_poly.entity_id
_entity_poly.type
_entity_poly.pdbx_seq_one_letter_code
_entity_poly.pdbx_strand_id
1 'polypeptide(L)'
;MKSCSLNPLTPAERRVVLLLLEGLQNRAIAQRLVISHRTVECHISRALRKSGCRNRLELALWLIRDGDLALNRQACAGTMLPMPA
;
A
#
# COMPACT_ATOMS: atom_id res chain seq x y z
N MET A 1 -6.62 19.31 12.14
CA MET A 1 -6.83 18.84 10.75
C MET A 1 -5.49 18.38 10.22
N LYS A 2 -5.26 17.07 10.00
CA LYS A 2 -4.00 16.56 9.45
C LYS A 2 -4.17 16.35 7.95
N SER A 3 -3.97 17.43 7.20
CA SER A 3 -3.78 17.43 5.75
C SER A 3 -2.28 17.48 5.53
N CYS A 4 -1.65 16.33 5.37
CA CYS A 4 -0.28 16.24 4.89
C CYS A 4 -0.30 15.23 3.78
N SER A 5 0.14 15.67 2.61
CA SER A 5 0.00 14.97 1.34
C SER A 5 0.81 13.68 1.31
N LEU A 6 0.51 12.75 0.38
CA LEU A 6 1.27 11.53 0.09
C LEU A 6 2.77 11.71 -0.29
N ASN A 7 3.24 12.95 -0.39
CA ASN A 7 4.58 13.33 -0.82
C ASN A 7 5.79 12.92 0.07
N PRO A 8 5.68 12.58 1.39
CA PRO A 8 6.85 12.16 2.16
C PRO A 8 7.16 10.65 2.04
N LEU A 9 6.31 9.87 1.36
CA LEU A 9 6.52 8.43 1.21
C LEU A 9 7.50 8.13 0.08
N THR A 10 8.45 7.25 0.36
CA THR A 10 9.34 6.69 -0.67
C THR A 10 8.56 5.79 -1.63
N PRO A 11 9.05 5.56 -2.86
CA PRO A 11 8.40 4.66 -3.82
C PRO A 11 8.19 3.24 -3.27
N ALA A 12 9.09 2.74 -2.42
CA ALA A 12 8.94 1.44 -1.77
C ALA A 12 7.80 1.43 -0.75
N GLU A 13 7.70 2.47 0.10
CA GLU A 13 6.60 2.64 1.04
C GLU A 13 5.26 2.76 0.30
N ARG A 14 5.21 3.56 -0.77
CA ARG A 14 4.01 3.72 -1.60
C ARG A 14 3.54 2.39 -2.19
N ARG A 15 4.45 1.57 -2.74
CA ARG A 15 4.12 0.22 -3.25
C ARG A 15 3.50 -0.68 -2.18
N VAL A 16 4.08 -0.70 -0.98
CA VAL A 16 3.56 -1.50 0.14
C VAL A 16 2.16 -1.05 0.53
N VAL A 17 1.95 0.26 0.65
CA VAL A 17 0.65 0.81 1.10
C VAL A 17 -0.44 0.67 0.02
N LEU A 18 -0.08 0.72 -1.27
CA LEU A 18 -1.00 0.40 -2.37
C LEU A 18 -1.51 -1.05 -2.28
N LEU A 19 -0.61 -2.01 -2.09
CA LEU A 19 -0.99 -3.42 -1.95
C LEU A 19 -1.81 -3.67 -0.67
N LEU A 20 -1.59 -2.87 0.37
CA LEU A 20 -2.39 -2.92 1.60
C LEU A 20 -3.84 -2.46 1.37
N LEU A 21 -4.07 -1.49 0.48
CA LEU A 21 -5.42 -1.06 0.07
C LEU A 21 -6.15 -2.10 -0.77
N GLU A 22 -5.43 -2.91 -1.53
CA GLU A 22 -6.00 -4.07 -2.23
C GLU A 22 -6.48 -5.16 -1.25
N GLY A 23 -6.28 -4.97 0.06
CA GLY A 23 -6.66 -5.92 1.09
C GLY A 23 -5.67 -7.08 1.24
N LEU A 24 -4.50 -6.99 0.62
CA LEU A 24 -3.49 -8.04 0.71
C LEU A 24 -2.87 -8.09 2.11
N GLN A 25 -2.66 -9.31 2.60
CA GLN A 25 -1.93 -9.53 3.83
C GLN A 25 -0.44 -9.25 3.61
N ASN A 26 0.28 -8.82 4.66
CA ASN A 26 1.71 -8.54 4.62
C ASN A 26 2.55 -9.67 3.99
N ARG A 27 2.14 -10.94 4.16
CA ARG A 27 2.81 -12.10 3.56
C ARG A 27 2.61 -12.16 2.03
N ALA A 28 1.41 -11.82 1.55
CA ALA A 28 1.13 -11.72 0.12
C ALA A 28 1.84 -10.50 -0.50
N ILE A 29 1.91 -9.38 0.23
CA ILE A 29 2.68 -8.18 -0.16
C ILE A 29 4.17 -8.53 -0.30
N ALA A 30 4.71 -9.24 0.68
CA ALA A 30 6.09 -9.74 0.68
C ALA A 30 6.39 -10.60 -0.55
N GLN A 31 5.48 -11.53 -0.89
CA GLN A 31 5.59 -12.36 -2.09
C GLN A 31 5.54 -11.55 -3.38
N ARG A 32 4.61 -10.58 -3.49
CA ARG A 32 4.47 -9.72 -4.68
C ARG A 32 5.67 -8.82 -4.93
N LEU A 33 6.27 -8.30 -3.85
CA LEU A 33 7.43 -7.42 -3.93
C LEU A 33 8.76 -8.16 -3.87
N VAL A 34 8.74 -9.50 -3.73
CA VAL A 34 9.93 -10.35 -3.59
C VAL A 34 10.84 -9.86 -2.45
N ILE A 35 10.24 -9.54 -1.31
CA ILE A 35 10.93 -9.09 -0.09
C ILE A 35 10.45 -9.86 1.13
N SER A 36 11.21 -9.84 2.22
CA SER A 36 10.81 -10.48 3.48
C SER A 36 9.61 -9.79 4.13
N HIS A 37 8.75 -10.56 4.83
CA HIS A 37 7.65 -10.02 5.62
C HIS A 37 8.12 -8.97 6.64
N ARG A 38 9.28 -9.19 7.27
CA ARG A 38 9.93 -8.22 8.17
C ARG A 38 10.20 -6.89 7.48
N THR A 39 10.61 -6.92 6.22
CA THR A 39 10.86 -5.71 5.41
C THR A 39 9.56 -4.96 5.12
N VAL A 40 8.47 -5.69 4.84
CA VAL A 40 7.13 -5.10 4.71
C VAL A 40 6.70 -4.41 6.00
N GLU A 41 6.85 -5.06 7.16
CA GLU A 41 6.55 -4.47 8.48
C GLU A 41 7.37 -3.20 8.75
N CYS A 42 8.65 -3.20 8.38
CA CYS A 42 9.52 -2.04 8.46
C CYS A 42 9.04 -0.89 7.56
N HIS A 43 8.66 -1.18 6.31
CA HIS A 43 8.11 -0.18 5.39
C HIS A 43 6.80 0.41 5.91
N ILE A 44 5.89 -0.41 6.46
CA ILE A 44 4.64 0.05 7.06
C ILE A 44 4.94 0.95 8.27
N SER A 45 5.85 0.53 9.16
CA SER A 45 6.24 1.33 10.34
C SER A 45 6.82 2.69 9.96
N ARG A 46 7.64 2.74 8.91
CA ARG A 46 8.20 4.01 8.39
C ARG A 46 7.12 4.87 7.72
N ALA A 47 6.22 4.25 6.95
CA ALA A 47 5.09 4.93 6.33
C ALA A 47 4.14 5.53 7.38
N LEU A 48 3.86 4.81 8.47
CA LEU A 48 3.08 5.29 9.61
C LEU A 48 3.75 6.49 10.29
N ARG A 49 5.06 6.41 10.55
CA ARG A 49 5.83 7.53 11.12
C ARG A 49 5.79 8.78 10.24
N LYS A 50 5.88 8.61 8.92
CA LYS A 50 5.92 9.72 7.95
C LYS A 50 4.55 10.34 7.68
N SER A 51 3.51 9.51 7.60
CA SER A 51 2.12 9.96 7.47
C SER A 51 1.54 10.48 8.79
N GLY A 52 2.19 10.20 9.91
CA GLY A 52 1.69 10.54 11.25
C GLY A 52 0.46 9.73 11.67
N CYS A 53 0.22 8.61 10.99
CA CYS A 53 -0.82 7.62 11.31
C CYS A 53 -0.32 6.66 12.40
N ARG A 54 -1.22 6.22 13.28
CA ARG A 54 -0.88 5.27 14.36
C ARG A 54 -1.15 3.83 13.96
N ASN A 55 -2.19 3.60 13.15
CA ASN A 55 -2.60 2.27 12.75
C ASN A 55 -2.63 2.09 11.23
N ARG A 56 -2.49 0.83 10.78
CA ARG A 56 -2.65 0.44 9.37
C ARG A 56 -4.00 0.87 8.79
N LEU A 57 -5.04 0.89 9.62
CA LEU A 57 -6.40 1.27 9.24
C LEU A 57 -6.48 2.79 9.04
N GLU A 58 -5.85 3.56 9.93
CA GLU A 58 -5.70 5.01 9.79
C GLU A 58 -4.87 5.36 8.55
N LEU A 59 -3.82 4.58 8.24
CA LEU A 59 -3.02 4.73 7.03
C LEU A 59 -3.83 4.45 5.76
N ALA A 60 -4.66 3.41 5.76
CA ALA A 60 -5.55 3.08 4.65
C ALA A 60 -6.60 4.19 4.42
N LEU A 61 -7.24 4.66 5.50
CA LEU A 61 -8.20 5.77 5.45
C LEU A 61 -7.54 7.08 5.01
N TRP A 62 -6.33 7.34 5.48
CA TRP A 62 -5.55 8.49 5.07
C TRP A 62 -5.25 8.43 3.57
N LEU A 63 -4.85 7.29 3.00
CA LEU A 63 -4.67 7.16 1.55
C LEU A 63 -5.95 7.42 0.76
N ILE A 64 -7.08 6.89 1.23
CA ILE A 64 -8.39 7.08 0.59
C ILE A 64 -8.78 8.57 0.59
N ARG A 65 -8.49 9.27 1.69
CA ARG A 65 -8.82 10.68 1.89
C ARG A 65 -7.87 11.64 1.19
N ASP A 66 -6.60 11.29 1.11
CA ASP A 66 -5.56 12.12 0.45
C ASP A 66 -5.61 12.01 -1.08
N GLY A 67 -6.34 11.02 -1.62
CA GLY A 67 -6.84 11.06 -3.00
C GLY A 67 -5.78 11.01 -4.10
N ASP A 68 -4.49 10.81 -3.79
CA ASP A 68 -3.44 10.55 -4.81
C ASP A 68 -3.28 9.05 -5.11
N LEU A 69 -4.39 8.31 -4.96
CA LEU A 69 -4.67 7.25 -5.92
C LEU A 69 -5.12 7.95 -7.20
N ALA A 70 -4.16 8.57 -7.90
CA ALA A 70 -4.11 8.48 -9.34
C ALA A 70 -4.19 6.98 -9.64
N LEU A 71 -5.44 6.52 -9.72
CA LEU A 71 -5.87 5.24 -10.21
C LEU A 71 -5.00 5.03 -11.43
N ASN A 72 -4.09 4.07 -11.31
CA ASN A 72 -3.48 3.49 -12.46
C ASN A 72 -4.63 2.92 -13.29
N ARG A 73 -5.18 3.75 -14.17
CA ARG A 73 -6.10 3.38 -15.25
C ARG A 73 -5.43 2.35 -16.17
N GLN A 74 -4.16 2.00 -15.94
CA GLN A 74 -3.46 0.86 -16.53
C GLN A 74 -3.73 -0.49 -15.80
N ALA A 75 -4.76 -0.58 -14.95
CA ALA A 75 -5.40 -1.87 -14.65
C ALA A 75 -6.50 -2.23 -15.68
N CYS A 76 -6.64 -1.47 -16.78
CA CYS A 76 -7.43 -1.86 -17.94
C CYS A 76 -6.56 -2.60 -18.98
N ALA A 77 -6.09 -3.82 -18.70
CA ALA A 77 -5.70 -4.81 -19.72
C ALA A 77 -5.26 -6.15 -19.06
N GLY A 78 -5.93 -7.25 -19.45
CA GLY A 78 -5.44 -8.65 -19.44
C GLY A 78 -4.72 -9.15 -18.18
N THR A 79 -5.23 -10.14 -17.45
CA THR A 79 -5.43 -11.49 -17.99
C THR A 79 -6.25 -12.29 -16.99
N MET A 80 -7.36 -12.80 -17.51
CA MET A 80 -7.97 -14.10 -17.26
C MET A 80 -7.36 -14.98 -16.14
N LEU A 81 -8.28 -15.44 -15.27
CA LEU A 81 -8.20 -16.60 -14.40
C LEU A 81 -7.28 -17.74 -14.90
N PRO A 82 -6.75 -18.55 -13.98
CA PRO A 82 -7.45 -19.83 -13.80
C PRO A 82 -7.80 -20.10 -12.34
N MET A 83 -9.05 -20.48 -12.11
CA MET A 83 -9.47 -21.24 -10.93
C MET A 83 -9.01 -22.69 -11.12
N PRO A 84 -8.35 -23.32 -10.14
CA PRO A 84 -8.17 -24.76 -10.14
C PRO A 84 -9.42 -25.48 -9.61
N ALA A 85 -9.78 -26.55 -10.33
CA ALA A 85 -10.80 -27.60 -10.13
C ALA A 85 -12.27 -27.22 -10.34
#